data_AF-A0A9X7B306-F1
#
_entry.id   AF-A0A9X7B306-F1
#
_cell.length_a   1.000
_cell.length_b   1.000
_cell.length_c   1.000
_cell.angle_alpha   90.00
_cell.angle_beta   90.00
_cell.angle_gamma   90.00
#
_symmetry.space_group_name_H-M   'P 1'
#
loop_
_entity.id
_entity.type
_entity.pdbx_description
1 polymer ?
#
loop_
_entity_poly.entity_id
_entity_poly.type
_entity_poly.pdbx_seq_one_letter_code
_entity_poly.pdbx_strand_id
1 'polypeptide(L)'
;MITLYKPNETDFTHNGIGVLDKHIYHATVTEELNGLFAFTFSYPLFAPHGIKIDGMSIIKVPTPDGEQLFRVVTPKVSMGEVTAQCYHIFYDLTENLIEDIFAESTNGNGAMNRMSTGCQYKHPFTFYSDISTIASARIVRKNPVEALLDSSQDNSFVNRWGGEL
;
A
#
# COMPACT_ATOMS: atom_id res chain seq x y z
N MET A 1 15.22 -1.72 -10.52
CA MET A 1 15.32 -0.32 -10.95
C MET A 1 14.33 0.50 -10.12
N ILE A 2 14.76 1.60 -9.50
CA ILE A 2 13.90 2.47 -8.70
C ILE A 2 13.41 3.63 -9.58
N THR A 3 12.10 3.74 -9.74
CA THR A 3 11.49 4.66 -10.71
C THR A 3 10.44 5.55 -10.06
N LEU A 4 10.50 6.85 -10.36
CA LEU A 4 9.57 7.87 -9.87
C LEU A 4 8.41 8.04 -10.86
N TYR A 5 7.19 8.10 -10.34
CA TYR A 5 5.95 8.33 -11.09
C TYR A 5 5.12 9.45 -10.47
N LYS A 6 4.16 9.96 -11.26
CA LYS A 6 3.19 10.95 -10.80
C LYS A 6 2.23 10.34 -9.76
N PRO A 7 1.63 11.15 -8.88
CA PRO A 7 0.69 10.66 -7.87
C PRO A 7 -0.51 9.88 -8.41
N ASN A 8 -0.96 10.21 -9.61
CA ASN A 8 -2.13 9.62 -10.28
C ASN A 8 -1.76 8.68 -11.42
N GLU A 9 -0.52 8.17 -11.46
CA GLU A 9 -0.10 7.21 -12.47
C GLU A 9 -0.87 5.90 -12.32
N THR A 10 -1.26 5.32 -13.46
CA THR A 10 -1.92 4.01 -13.53
C THR A 10 -1.20 3.04 -14.45
N ASP A 11 -0.24 3.52 -15.25
CA ASP A 11 0.60 2.69 -16.10
C ASP A 11 2.05 2.68 -15.57
N PHE A 12 2.53 1.51 -15.17
CA PHE A 12 3.88 1.31 -14.63
C PHE A 12 4.80 0.54 -15.57
N THR A 13 4.42 0.44 -16.85
CA THR A 13 5.21 -0.22 -17.91
C THR A 13 6.27 0.68 -18.53
N HIS A 14 6.25 1.97 -18.23
CA HIS A 14 7.23 2.97 -18.68
C HIS A 14 8.08 3.52 -17.53
N ASN A 15 9.09 4.33 -17.86
CA ASN A 15 10.05 4.90 -16.90
C ASN A 15 9.53 6.11 -16.10
N GLY A 16 8.21 6.30 -16.03
CA GLY A 16 7.58 7.38 -15.28
C GLY A 16 8.14 8.79 -15.55
N ILE A 17 8.35 9.53 -14.47
CA ILE A 17 9.04 10.82 -14.43
C ILE A 17 10.55 10.62 -14.65
N GLY A 18 11.12 9.52 -14.16
CA GLY A 18 12.53 9.18 -14.31
C GLY A 18 13.00 8.10 -13.34
N VAL A 19 14.20 7.56 -13.62
CA VAL A 19 14.88 6.53 -12.81
C VAL A 19 15.80 7.20 -11.79
N LEU A 20 15.75 6.76 -10.54
CA LEU A 20 16.48 7.36 -9.40
C LEU A 20 17.79 6.63 -9.04
N ASP A 21 18.03 5.43 -9.59
CA ASP A 21 19.12 4.51 -9.20
C ASP A 21 20.51 5.16 -9.09
N LYS A 22 20.84 6.12 -9.97
CA LYS A 22 22.18 6.71 -10.04
C LYS A 22 22.54 7.56 -8.81
N HIS A 23 21.55 8.17 -8.17
CA HIS A 23 21.77 9.20 -7.15
C HIS A 23 21.06 8.89 -5.82
N ILE A 24 20.29 7.81 -5.76
CA ILE A 24 19.61 7.38 -4.54
C ILE A 24 20.59 6.73 -3.56
N TYR A 25 20.42 6.99 -2.27
CA TYR A 25 21.19 6.36 -1.19
C TYR A 25 20.33 6.19 0.05
N HIS A 26 20.83 5.40 1.00
CA HIS A 26 20.06 4.97 2.19
C HIS A 26 18.71 4.31 1.87
N ALA A 27 18.58 3.73 0.66
CA ALA A 27 17.39 3.04 0.21
C ALA A 27 17.17 1.76 1.01
N THR A 28 16.15 1.75 1.86
CA THR A 28 15.82 0.63 2.75
C THR A 28 14.35 0.30 2.64
N VAL A 29 14.06 -0.97 2.34
CA VAL A 29 12.71 -1.54 2.41
C VAL A 29 12.58 -2.24 3.76
N THR A 30 11.49 -1.96 4.47
CA THR A 30 11.15 -2.58 5.75
C THR A 30 9.78 -3.22 5.61
N GLU A 31 9.70 -4.50 5.91
CA GLU A 31 8.50 -5.32 5.79
C GLU A 31 8.32 -6.13 7.07
N GLU A 32 7.13 -6.01 7.65
CA GLU A 32 6.69 -6.78 8.81
C GLU A 32 5.40 -7.50 8.43
N LEU A 33 5.35 -8.81 8.73
CA LEU A 33 4.21 -9.67 8.44
C LEU A 33 2.94 -9.14 9.10
N ASN A 34 1.85 -8.96 8.33
CA ASN A 34 0.62 -8.30 8.79
C ASN A 34 0.84 -6.91 9.41
N GLY A 35 1.97 -6.28 9.12
CA GLY A 35 2.47 -5.09 9.80
C GLY A 35 2.83 -3.99 8.82
N LEU A 36 3.93 -3.29 9.11
CA LEU A 36 4.39 -2.17 8.31
C LEU A 36 5.12 -2.65 7.05
N PHE A 37 4.69 -2.15 5.89
CA PHE A 37 5.45 -2.24 4.65
C PHE A 37 5.83 -0.85 4.14
N ALA A 38 7.11 -0.51 4.28
CA ALA A 38 7.62 0.84 4.06
C ALA A 38 8.93 0.86 3.27
N PHE A 39 9.16 1.99 2.60
CA PHE A 39 10.39 2.26 1.89
C PHE A 39 10.92 3.65 2.30
N THR A 40 12.19 3.71 2.68
CA THR A 40 12.87 4.96 3.04
C THR A 40 14.08 5.18 2.17
N PHE A 41 14.34 6.43 1.79
CA PHE A 41 15.54 6.79 1.04
C PHE A 41 15.89 8.27 1.16
N SER A 42 17.13 8.57 0.79
CA SER A 42 17.65 9.92 0.60
C SER A 42 18.05 10.16 -0.85
N TYR A 43 17.87 11.39 -1.32
CA TYR A 43 18.18 11.78 -2.69
C TYR A 43 18.64 13.25 -2.77
N PRO A 44 19.66 13.61 -3.57
CA PRO A 44 20.11 15.00 -3.68
C PRO A 44 19.08 15.85 -4.41
N LEU A 45 18.75 17.03 -3.88
CA LEU A 45 17.76 17.93 -4.48
C LEU A 45 18.17 18.41 -5.87
N PHE A 46 19.48 18.62 -6.07
CA PHE A 46 20.07 19.09 -7.33
C PHE A 46 20.36 17.96 -8.34
N ALA A 47 20.18 16.69 -7.95
CA ALA A 47 20.24 15.59 -8.90
C ALA A 47 19.00 15.60 -9.81
N PRO A 48 19.07 14.99 -11.01
CA PRO A 48 17.91 14.88 -11.89
C PRO A 48 16.69 14.34 -11.14
N HIS A 49 15.54 14.98 -11.32
CA HIS A 49 14.26 14.64 -10.68
C HIS A 49 14.17 14.85 -9.15
N GLY A 50 15.23 15.34 -8.47
CA GLY A 50 15.21 15.54 -7.01
C GLY A 50 14.08 16.48 -6.55
N ILE A 51 13.90 17.60 -7.26
CA ILE A 51 12.79 18.55 -7.02
C ILE A 51 11.39 18.03 -7.41
N LYS A 52 11.31 16.87 -8.06
CA LYS A 52 10.04 16.25 -8.48
C LYS A 52 9.56 15.17 -7.50
N ILE A 53 10.37 14.83 -6.50
CA ILE A 53 9.98 13.93 -5.42
C ILE A 53 9.16 14.75 -4.44
N ASP A 54 7.84 14.66 -4.59
CA ASP A 54 6.89 15.38 -3.76
C ASP A 54 5.91 14.41 -3.08
N GLY A 55 5.15 14.90 -2.11
CA GLY A 55 4.09 14.14 -1.46
C GLY A 55 3.15 13.50 -2.47
N MET A 56 2.67 12.30 -2.14
CA MET A 56 1.82 11.44 -2.98
C MET A 56 2.49 10.88 -4.23
N SER A 57 3.73 11.24 -4.57
CA SER A 57 4.45 10.60 -5.67
C SER A 57 4.55 9.09 -5.47
N ILE A 58 4.60 8.34 -6.57
CA ILE A 58 4.71 6.87 -6.50
C ILE A 58 6.13 6.47 -6.87
N ILE A 59 6.75 5.62 -6.07
CA ILE A 59 8.05 5.03 -6.33
C ILE A 59 7.87 3.54 -6.56
N LYS A 60 8.31 3.05 -7.72
CA LYS A 60 8.44 1.61 -7.98
C LYS A 60 9.82 1.16 -7.51
N VAL A 61 9.87 0.14 -6.66
CA VAL A 61 11.08 -0.35 -6.00
C VAL A 61 11.16 -1.88 -6.20
N PRO A 62 12.34 -2.43 -6.53
CA PRO A 62 12.53 -3.87 -6.52
C PRO A 62 12.64 -4.38 -5.07
N THR A 63 11.76 -5.29 -4.67
CA THR A 63 11.77 -6.04 -3.40
C THR A 63 12.05 -7.52 -3.69
N PRO A 64 12.31 -8.35 -2.66
CA PRO A 64 12.51 -9.80 -2.85
C PRO A 64 11.35 -10.49 -3.60
N ASP A 65 10.11 -10.03 -3.39
CA ASP A 65 8.89 -10.58 -4.01
C ASP A 65 8.51 -9.94 -5.35
N GLY A 66 9.34 -9.05 -5.88
CA GLY A 66 9.16 -8.43 -7.20
C GLY A 66 9.19 -6.91 -7.18
N GLU A 67 8.68 -6.28 -8.24
CA GLU A 67 8.57 -4.81 -8.26
C GLU A 67 7.31 -4.39 -7.48
N GLN A 68 7.50 -3.62 -6.42
CA GLN A 68 6.42 -3.10 -5.59
C GLN A 68 6.33 -1.57 -5.68
N LEU A 69 5.13 -1.05 -5.41
CA LEU A 69 4.83 0.38 -5.48
C LEU A 69 4.72 0.96 -4.07
N PHE A 70 5.33 2.11 -3.85
CA PHE A 70 5.29 2.83 -2.59
C PHE A 70 4.88 4.28 -2.83
N ARG A 71 4.00 4.81 -1.98
CA ARG A 71 3.56 6.21 -2.02
C ARG A 71 4.37 7.05 -1.05
N VAL A 72 4.95 8.13 -1.56
CA VAL A 72 5.75 9.10 -0.81
C VAL A 72 4.84 9.87 0.13
N VAL A 73 5.12 9.80 1.43
CA VAL A 73 4.61 10.73 2.44
C VAL A 73 5.35 12.05 2.26
N THR A 74 4.80 13.17 2.78
CA THR A 74 5.42 14.49 2.75
C THR A 74 6.95 14.42 2.94
N PRO A 75 7.74 14.65 1.86
CA PRO A 75 9.17 14.47 1.92
C PRO A 75 9.81 15.59 2.74
N LYS A 76 10.89 15.27 3.45
CA LYS A 76 11.63 16.23 4.27
C LYS A 76 12.82 16.74 3.48
N VAL A 77 12.89 18.04 3.27
CA VAL A 77 14.03 18.68 2.60
C VAL A 77 14.94 19.32 3.62
N SER A 78 16.21 18.96 3.63
CA SER A 78 17.22 19.53 4.51
C SER A 78 18.60 19.50 3.85
N MET A 79 19.40 20.55 4.04
CA MET A 79 20.79 20.64 3.56
C MET A 79 21.01 20.30 2.07
N GLY A 80 20.01 20.53 1.20
CA GLY A 80 20.10 20.22 -0.23
C GLY A 80 19.81 18.75 -0.58
N GLU A 81 19.24 17.99 0.35
CA GLU A 81 18.79 16.61 0.19
C GLU A 81 17.29 16.51 0.46
N VAL A 82 16.63 15.56 -0.19
CA VAL A 82 15.29 15.09 0.14
C VAL A 82 15.36 13.72 0.79
N THR A 83 14.80 13.61 2.00
CA THR A 83 14.57 12.35 2.71
C THR A 83 13.10 12.00 2.60
N ALA A 84 12.79 10.86 1.99
CA ALA A 84 11.43 10.41 1.75
C ALA A 84 11.12 9.16 2.59
N GLN A 85 9.99 9.22 3.28
CA GLN A 85 9.32 8.06 3.86
C GLN A 85 8.19 7.68 2.92
N CYS A 86 8.11 6.42 2.54
CA CYS A 86 7.07 5.90 1.68
C CYS A 86 6.38 4.72 2.35
N TYR A 87 5.07 4.59 2.14
CA TYR A 87 4.30 3.42 2.54
C TYR A 87 3.89 2.63 1.31
N HIS A 88 3.73 1.31 1.44
CA HIS A 88 3.28 0.48 0.34
C HIS A 88 1.95 0.99 -0.25
N ILE A 89 1.77 0.88 -1.57
CA ILE A 89 0.58 1.41 -2.27
C ILE A 89 -0.74 0.86 -1.73
N PHE A 90 -0.70 -0.34 -1.14
CA PHE A 90 -1.83 -0.95 -0.43
C PHE A 90 -2.47 -0.01 0.61
N TYR A 91 -1.67 0.81 1.32
CA TYR A 91 -2.18 1.71 2.33
C TYR A 91 -3.02 2.86 1.76
N ASP A 92 -3.10 3.06 0.44
CA ASP A 92 -4.08 3.98 -0.14
C ASP A 92 -5.52 3.60 0.23
N LEU A 93 -5.75 2.32 0.56
CA LEU A 93 -7.04 1.85 1.07
C LEU A 93 -7.41 2.45 2.44
N THR A 94 -6.48 3.02 3.21
CA THR A 94 -6.83 3.70 4.47
C THR A 94 -7.71 4.93 4.24
N GLU A 95 -7.64 5.54 3.05
CA GLU A 95 -8.44 6.69 2.64
C GLU A 95 -9.83 6.28 2.11
N ASN A 96 -10.21 5.00 2.25
CA ASN A 96 -11.52 4.48 1.89
C ASN A 96 -12.30 4.04 3.13
N LEU A 97 -13.61 3.86 2.98
CA LEU A 97 -14.51 3.52 4.08
C LEU A 97 -15.42 2.35 3.70
N ILE A 98 -15.61 1.44 4.63
CA ILE A 98 -16.68 0.44 4.60
C ILE A 98 -17.73 0.90 5.62
N GLU A 99 -18.90 1.31 5.14
CA GLU A 99 -19.98 1.82 6.00
C GLU A 99 -20.59 0.71 6.86
N ASP A 100 -21.09 -0.33 6.20
CA ASP A 100 -21.64 -1.54 6.84
C ASP A 100 -21.70 -2.66 5.80
N ILE A 101 -20.95 -3.74 6.04
CA ILE A 101 -21.10 -4.99 5.31
C ILE A 101 -21.22 -6.16 6.26
N PHE A 102 -21.95 -7.16 5.79
CA PHE A 102 -21.96 -8.48 6.39
C PHE A 102 -21.46 -9.48 5.35
N ALA A 103 -20.38 -10.18 5.69
CA ALA A 103 -19.92 -11.37 4.99
C ALA A 103 -20.46 -12.56 5.77
N GLU A 104 -21.49 -13.21 5.22
CA GLU A 104 -22.22 -14.29 5.90
C GLU A 104 -21.81 -15.65 5.33
N SER A 105 -21.23 -16.51 6.18
CA SER A 105 -20.87 -17.88 5.83
C SER A 105 -20.03 -17.98 4.55
N THR A 106 -19.03 -17.12 4.42
CA THR A 106 -18.14 -17.07 3.25
C THR A 106 -16.78 -17.69 3.55
N ASN A 107 -16.13 -18.22 2.51
CA ASN A 107 -14.70 -18.50 2.56
C ASN A 107 -13.87 -17.21 2.48
N GLY A 108 -12.55 -17.30 2.58
CA GLY A 108 -11.66 -16.13 2.51
C GLY A 108 -11.87 -15.31 1.23
N ASN A 109 -11.98 -15.97 0.07
CA ASN A 109 -12.23 -15.27 -1.18
C ASN A 109 -13.59 -14.55 -1.21
N GLY A 110 -14.63 -15.19 -0.69
CA GLY A 110 -15.97 -14.59 -0.58
C GLY A 110 -15.97 -13.36 0.33
N ALA A 111 -15.23 -13.43 1.45
CA ALA A 111 -15.04 -12.30 2.35
C ALA A 111 -14.24 -11.16 1.69
N MET A 112 -13.14 -11.47 1.01
CA MET A 112 -12.33 -10.51 0.23
C MET A 112 -13.17 -9.78 -0.83
N ASN A 113 -13.98 -10.52 -1.60
CA ASN A 113 -14.90 -9.94 -2.58
C ASN A 113 -15.94 -9.03 -1.91
N ARG A 114 -16.46 -9.43 -0.74
CA ARG A 114 -17.43 -8.63 0.01
C ARG A 114 -16.82 -7.34 0.56
N MET A 115 -15.57 -7.38 1.04
CA MET A 115 -14.84 -6.21 1.53
C MET A 115 -14.50 -5.25 0.40
N SER A 116 -13.97 -5.75 -0.73
CA SER A 116 -13.66 -4.91 -1.90
C SER A 116 -14.91 -4.24 -2.48
N THR A 117 -16.01 -4.97 -2.65
CA THR A 117 -17.27 -4.38 -3.15
C THR A 117 -18.00 -3.51 -2.13
N GLY A 118 -17.68 -3.69 -0.84
CA GLY A 118 -18.23 -2.92 0.27
C GLY A 118 -17.57 -1.57 0.50
N CYS A 119 -16.47 -1.28 -0.20
CA CYS A 119 -15.80 0.02 -0.13
C CYS A 119 -16.68 1.13 -0.73
N GLN A 120 -16.77 2.26 -0.04
CA GLN A 120 -17.58 3.41 -0.44
C GLN A 120 -17.11 4.01 -1.76
N TYR A 121 -15.79 4.10 -1.96
CA TYR A 121 -15.18 4.60 -3.18
C TYR A 121 -14.60 3.45 -4.01
N LYS A 122 -14.74 3.54 -5.33
CA LYS A 122 -14.08 2.62 -6.26
C LYS A 122 -12.57 2.75 -6.10
N HIS A 123 -11.88 1.62 -6.15
CA HIS A 123 -10.43 1.55 -6.01
C HIS A 123 -9.85 0.60 -7.07
N PRO A 124 -8.56 0.75 -7.43
CA PRO A 124 -7.92 -0.11 -8.44
C PRO A 124 -7.42 -1.46 -7.87
N PHE A 125 -7.44 -1.64 -6.54
CA PHE A 125 -6.98 -2.87 -5.91
C PHE A 125 -7.88 -4.08 -6.22
N THR A 126 -7.25 -5.25 -6.38
CA THR A 126 -7.95 -6.54 -6.49
C THR A 126 -7.63 -7.36 -5.25
N PHE A 127 -8.66 -7.93 -4.64
CA PHE A 127 -8.52 -8.72 -3.42
C PHE A 127 -8.64 -10.20 -3.79
N TYR A 128 -7.83 -11.04 -3.17
CA TYR A 128 -7.83 -12.48 -3.40
C TYR A 128 -7.47 -13.22 -2.12
N SER A 129 -8.05 -14.40 -1.94
CA SER A 129 -7.66 -15.32 -0.88
C SER A 129 -7.97 -16.75 -1.32
N ASP A 130 -7.09 -17.69 -0.96
CA ASP A 130 -7.25 -19.13 -1.14
C ASP A 130 -7.71 -19.84 0.15
N ILE A 131 -7.98 -19.09 1.22
CA ILE A 131 -8.41 -19.62 2.51
C ILE A 131 -9.80 -20.26 2.39
N SER A 132 -9.87 -21.55 2.74
CA SER A 132 -11.10 -22.34 2.67
C SER A 132 -11.97 -22.25 3.93
N THR A 133 -11.46 -21.70 5.04
CA THR A 133 -12.19 -21.48 6.30
C THR A 133 -13.50 -20.74 6.04
N ILE A 134 -14.61 -21.27 6.53
CA ILE A 134 -15.91 -20.62 6.46
C ILE A 134 -16.17 -19.86 7.75
N ALA A 135 -16.40 -18.56 7.64
CA ALA A 135 -16.72 -17.70 8.78
C ALA A 135 -17.69 -16.60 8.37
N SER A 136 -18.16 -15.86 9.37
CA SER A 136 -18.95 -14.64 9.18
C SER A 136 -18.31 -13.48 9.92
N ALA A 137 -18.40 -12.28 9.34
CA ALA A 137 -17.98 -11.04 9.98
C ALA A 137 -18.88 -9.88 9.54
N ARG A 138 -19.18 -8.99 10.49
CA ARG A 138 -19.80 -7.70 10.19
C ARG A 138 -18.78 -6.59 10.40
N ILE A 139 -18.55 -5.79 9.36
CA ILE A 139 -17.61 -4.68 9.37
C ILE A 139 -18.41 -3.41 9.25
N VAL A 140 -18.27 -2.52 10.22
CA VAL A 140 -19.06 -1.29 10.33
C VAL A 140 -18.13 -0.12 10.59
N ARG A 141 -18.18 0.91 9.73
CA ARG A 141 -17.42 2.15 9.84
C ARG A 141 -15.92 1.93 10.03
N LYS A 142 -15.33 1.13 9.14
CA LYS A 142 -13.90 0.79 9.16
C LYS A 142 -13.27 1.09 7.81
N ASN A 143 -12.01 1.51 7.79
CA ASN A 143 -11.27 1.49 6.52
C ASN A 143 -10.91 0.04 6.15
N PRO A 144 -10.76 -0.29 4.85
CA PRO A 144 -10.44 -1.63 4.40
C PRO A 144 -9.15 -2.22 4.99
N VAL A 145 -8.12 -1.40 5.26
CA VAL A 145 -6.87 -1.89 5.86
C VAL A 145 -7.10 -2.39 7.29
N GLU A 146 -7.80 -1.61 8.11
CA GLU A 146 -8.24 -2.04 9.45
C GLU A 146 -9.12 -3.29 9.38
N ALA A 147 -10.07 -3.32 8.45
CA ALA A 147 -10.96 -4.47 8.28
C ALA A 147 -10.19 -5.76 7.93
N LEU A 148 -9.04 -5.65 7.27
CA LEU A 148 -8.20 -6.77 6.89
C LEU A 148 -7.22 -7.18 8.00
N LEU A 149 -6.46 -6.23 8.53
CA LEU A 149 -5.24 -6.51 9.31
C LEU A 149 -5.34 -6.21 10.81
N ASP A 150 -6.37 -5.50 11.28
CA ASP A 150 -6.46 -5.11 12.69
C ASP A 150 -6.77 -6.34 13.58
N SER A 151 -5.73 -6.97 14.09
CA SER A 151 -5.81 -8.14 14.97
C SER A 151 -6.42 -7.82 16.34
N SER A 152 -6.62 -6.54 16.70
CA SER A 152 -7.35 -6.16 17.90
C SER A 152 -8.87 -6.26 17.75
N GLN A 153 -9.38 -6.41 16.51
CA GLN A 153 -10.81 -6.50 16.22
C GLN A 153 -11.22 -7.93 15.95
N ASP A 154 -12.15 -8.48 16.74
CA ASP A 154 -12.62 -9.86 16.53
C ASP A 154 -13.14 -10.12 15.12
N ASN A 155 -13.73 -9.11 14.48
CA ASN A 155 -14.35 -9.20 13.15
C ASN A 155 -13.39 -8.86 11.98
N SER A 156 -12.10 -8.64 12.23
CA SER A 156 -11.15 -8.43 11.13
C SER A 156 -10.94 -9.70 10.31
N PHE A 157 -10.48 -9.54 9.07
CA PHE A 157 -10.25 -10.67 8.18
C PHE A 157 -9.28 -11.66 8.80
N VAL A 158 -8.14 -11.17 9.30
CA VAL A 158 -7.08 -12.00 9.88
C VAL A 158 -7.57 -12.80 11.09
N ASN A 159 -8.49 -12.26 11.91
CA ASN A 159 -9.01 -12.96 13.08
C ASN A 159 -10.11 -13.98 12.74
N ARG A 160 -10.91 -13.72 11.69
CA ARG A 160 -12.06 -14.57 11.33
C ARG A 160 -11.70 -15.69 10.36
N TRP A 161 -10.82 -15.41 9.40
CA TRP A 161 -10.39 -16.36 8.38
C TRP A 161 -8.94 -16.80 8.54
N GLY A 162 -8.09 -16.00 9.19
CA GLY A 162 -6.65 -16.20 9.23
C GLY A 162 -5.94 -15.49 8.07
N GLY A 163 -4.76 -16.00 7.73
CA GLY A 163 -3.97 -15.49 6.61
C GLY A 163 -2.90 -14.51 7.05
N GLU A 164 -2.02 -14.21 6.10
CA GLU A 164 -0.92 -13.30 6.25
C GLU A 164 -0.85 -12.43 4.99
N LEU A 165 -0.55 -11.15 5.18
CA LEU A 165 -0.32 -10.17 4.13
C LEU A 165 1.10 -9.61 4.25
#